data_AF-A0A8T4DQ77-F1
#
_entry.id   AF-A0A8T4DQ77-F1
#
_cell.length_a   1.000
_cell.length_b   1.000
_cell.length_c   1.000
_cell.angle_alpha   90.00
_cell.angle_beta   90.00
_cell.angle_gamma   90.00
#
_symmetry.space_group_name_H-M   'P 1'
#
loop_
_entity.id
_entity.type
_entity.pdbx_description
1 polymer ?
#
loop_
_entity_poly.entity_id
_entity_poly.type
_entity_poly.pdbx_seq_one_letter_code
_entity_poly.pdbx_strand_id
1 'polypeptide(L)'
;MKINLKNKYHIILILAVSVVCFMSAMVFLSPQTNKPAGLDADKDTIVDSKDNCPTVPNSDQSDIDGDGIGDVCDTCTDTDGDGYGDPGYSQSTCPEDNCPDTPNADQTDTDNDLIGDACDSCPNDPLNDEDVDGICGGVDNCPNVYNPTQDDTDGDGIGDVCEQSPEVDFSYVPREPLDGETIRFSDTTRIGGGALQHWRWSFGDNSSSTEQHPFHQYTRAGEFHVHLNVTDGNGKAGMITKTIIVLHNDPPDEPMIIGPRLGIADVNYSYQIKATDPDGNKIYYEIDWGDFTGEEILGPFNSGSEVQVNHRWKNAGRYAIQVYTRDSHHSRSNRTTRVVRIQDLYFFHPFFMTFFEHNHRIIFFKILFM
;
A
#
# COMPACT_ATOMS: atom_id res chain seq x y z
N MET A 1 48.73 26.79 -45.90
CA MET A 1 49.68 27.63 -45.15
C MET A 1 50.96 26.80 -44.94
N LYS A 2 52.01 27.08 -45.73
CA LYS A 2 53.38 26.60 -45.46
C LYS A 2 53.86 27.26 -44.16
N ILE A 3 54.69 26.66 -43.32
CA ILE A 3 56.16 26.67 -43.45
C ILE A 3 56.76 25.54 -42.58
N ASN A 4 57.73 24.88 -43.19
CA ASN A 4 58.69 23.91 -42.67
C ASN A 4 59.87 24.67 -42.04
N LEU A 5 60.54 24.14 -41.01
CA LEU A 5 62.02 24.07 -40.98
C LEU A 5 62.55 23.24 -39.81
N LYS A 6 63.30 22.20 -40.18
CA LYS A 6 64.23 21.41 -39.37
C LYS A 6 65.40 22.25 -38.83
N ASN A 7 66.09 21.64 -37.87
CA ASN A 7 67.54 21.62 -37.66
C ASN A 7 68.19 22.61 -36.66
N LYS A 8 68.77 21.97 -35.62
CA LYS A 8 70.20 21.95 -35.26
C LYS A 8 70.78 23.07 -34.37
N TYR A 9 71.23 22.58 -33.20
CA TYR A 9 72.51 22.82 -32.52
C TYR A 9 72.90 24.24 -32.09
N HIS A 10 73.23 24.31 -30.79
CA HIS A 10 74.29 25.15 -30.19
C HIS A 10 73.92 26.65 -30.08
N ILE A 11 74.21 27.40 -29.00
CA ILE A 11 75.18 27.30 -27.90
C ILE A 11 74.95 28.53 -26.98
N ILE A 12 75.27 28.42 -25.67
CA ILE A 12 75.62 29.53 -24.72
C ILE A 12 74.42 30.37 -24.17
N LEU A 13 74.21 30.63 -22.86
CA LEU A 13 75.09 31.26 -21.85
C LEU A 13 74.53 31.13 -20.38
N ILE A 14 75.33 30.58 -19.45
CA ILE A 14 75.75 31.04 -18.07
C ILE A 14 74.67 31.60 -17.09
N LEU A 15 74.47 31.08 -15.86
CA LEU A 15 75.20 31.32 -14.56
C LEU A 15 74.59 30.39 -13.48
N ALA A 16 75.31 29.45 -12.84
CA ALA A 16 76.29 29.55 -11.74
C ALA A 16 75.69 29.32 -10.34
N VAL A 17 75.95 28.14 -9.73
CA VAL A 17 76.38 27.95 -8.32
C VAL A 17 77.17 26.63 -8.19
N SER A 18 78.39 26.79 -7.68
CA SER A 18 79.47 25.83 -7.33
C SER A 18 79.12 25.02 -6.06
N VAL A 19 79.68 23.84 -5.71
CA VAL A 19 81.08 23.51 -5.30
C VAL A 19 81.22 21.95 -5.27
N VAL A 20 81.98 21.30 -6.16
CA VAL A 20 83.31 20.63 -6.01
C VAL A 20 83.38 19.57 -4.87
N CYS A 21 83.46 18.25 -5.06
CA CYS A 21 84.35 17.32 -5.81
C CYS A 21 85.58 16.79 -5.00
N PHE A 22 85.57 15.46 -4.80
CA PHE A 22 86.66 14.46 -4.66
C PHE A 22 88.01 14.82 -4.02
N MET A 23 88.40 14.01 -3.02
CA MET A 23 89.80 13.63 -2.75
C MET A 23 89.89 12.13 -2.43
N SER A 24 90.82 11.48 -3.13
CA SER A 24 91.23 10.08 -3.00
C SER A 24 92.27 9.95 -1.90
N ALA A 25 92.14 8.96 -1.01
CA ALA A 25 93.25 8.47 -0.19
C ALA A 25 93.00 7.01 0.20
N MET A 26 93.83 6.12 -0.33
CA MET A 26 93.95 4.74 0.13
C MET A 26 94.42 4.74 1.58
N VAL A 27 93.64 4.14 2.47
CA VAL A 27 94.07 3.73 3.80
C VAL A 27 93.86 2.23 3.92
N PHE A 28 94.93 1.58 4.35
CA PHE A 28 95.11 0.15 4.58
C PHE A 28 93.90 -0.52 5.26
N LEU A 29 93.22 -1.40 4.53
CA LEU A 29 92.38 -2.44 5.14
C LEU A 29 93.29 -3.54 5.71
N SER A 30 93.36 -3.61 7.04
CA SER A 30 93.67 -4.87 7.73
C SER A 30 92.40 -5.72 7.83
N PRO A 31 92.51 -7.06 7.82
CA PRO A 31 91.39 -7.94 7.51
C PRO A 31 90.47 -8.05 8.71
N GLN A 32 89.26 -7.50 8.60
CA GLN A 32 88.15 -7.92 9.45
C GLN A 32 87.23 -8.74 8.56
N THR A 33 87.50 -10.05 8.59
CA THR A 33 86.51 -11.13 8.53
C THR A 33 85.18 -10.75 7.88
N ASN A 34 84.99 -11.19 6.63
CA ASN A 34 83.66 -11.48 6.11
C ASN A 34 82.94 -12.38 7.13
N LYS A 35 82.18 -11.78 8.05
CA LYS A 35 81.03 -12.43 8.64
C LYS A 35 80.00 -12.43 7.51
N PRO A 36 79.46 -13.59 7.08
CA PRO A 36 78.41 -13.57 6.07
C PRO A 36 77.32 -12.61 6.57
N ALA A 37 76.87 -11.70 5.69
CA ALA A 37 75.57 -11.08 5.87
C ALA A 37 74.62 -12.23 6.21
N GLY A 38 73.89 -12.11 7.32
CA GLY A 38 72.95 -13.14 7.74
C GLY A 38 72.11 -13.53 6.53
N LEU A 39 71.86 -14.83 6.38
CA LEU A 39 70.86 -15.26 5.42
C LEU A 39 69.54 -14.58 5.81
N ASP A 40 68.80 -14.18 4.79
CA ASP A 40 67.49 -13.54 4.84
C ASP A 40 66.74 -14.24 3.69
N ALA A 41 66.15 -15.37 4.03
CA ALA A 41 65.68 -16.34 3.04
C ALA A 41 64.42 -15.87 2.31
N ASP A 42 63.61 -15.03 2.94
CA ASP A 42 62.34 -14.54 2.43
C ASP A 42 62.36 -13.04 2.05
N LYS A 43 63.43 -12.32 2.42
CA LYS A 43 63.77 -10.95 1.99
C LYS A 43 62.89 -9.89 2.61
N ASP A 44 62.51 -10.07 3.86
CA ASP A 44 61.65 -9.16 4.60
C ASP A 44 62.42 -8.07 5.38
N THR A 45 63.75 -8.09 5.29
CA THR A 45 64.74 -7.21 5.94
C THR A 45 65.20 -7.61 7.35
N ILE A 46 64.63 -8.68 7.91
CA ILE A 46 65.10 -9.33 9.12
C ILE A 46 66.06 -10.46 8.71
N VAL A 47 67.02 -10.78 9.58
CA VAL A 47 67.99 -11.86 9.30
C VAL A 47 67.49 -13.15 9.93
N ASP A 48 67.59 -14.29 9.25
CA ASP A 48 67.04 -15.60 9.66
C ASP A 48 67.33 -15.95 11.15
N SER A 49 68.46 -15.51 11.71
CA SER A 49 68.83 -15.74 13.11
C SER A 49 68.04 -14.95 14.17
N LYS A 50 67.22 -14.00 13.73
CA LYS A 50 66.39 -13.10 14.53
C LYS A 50 64.97 -13.00 13.97
N ASP A 51 64.70 -13.80 12.95
CA ASP A 51 63.46 -13.81 12.23
C ASP A 51 62.59 -14.89 12.85
N ASN A 52 61.44 -14.52 13.40
CA ASN A 52 60.47 -15.47 13.94
C ASN A 52 59.65 -16.15 12.83
N CYS A 53 59.78 -15.72 11.57
CA CYS A 53 59.32 -16.43 10.39
C CYS A 53 60.36 -16.51 9.27
N PRO A 54 61.44 -17.30 9.43
CA PRO A 54 62.61 -17.32 8.53
C PRO A 54 62.36 -17.66 7.05
N THR A 55 61.12 -17.96 6.65
CA THR A 55 60.78 -18.31 5.26
C THR A 55 59.52 -17.61 4.75
N VAL A 56 58.86 -16.79 5.57
CA VAL A 56 57.61 -16.12 5.27
C VAL A 56 57.71 -14.65 5.71
N PRO A 57 57.72 -13.68 4.76
CA PRO A 57 58.07 -12.30 5.09
C PRO A 57 57.16 -11.66 6.15
N ASN A 58 57.74 -11.21 7.26
CA ASN A 58 57.04 -10.54 8.37
C ASN A 58 57.93 -9.52 9.11
N SER A 59 58.19 -8.39 8.44
CA SER A 59 59.12 -7.36 8.94
C SER A 59 58.74 -6.72 10.30
N ASP A 60 57.51 -6.91 10.75
CA ASP A 60 56.99 -6.47 12.05
C ASP A 60 57.33 -7.42 13.19
N GLN A 61 57.64 -8.69 12.89
CA GLN A 61 58.03 -9.72 13.85
C GLN A 61 57.02 -9.85 15.00
N SER A 62 55.73 -9.70 14.67
CA SER A 62 54.63 -9.96 15.60
C SER A 62 54.66 -11.42 16.05
N ASP A 63 54.46 -11.62 17.35
CA ASP A 63 54.59 -12.88 18.11
C ASP A 63 53.73 -12.68 19.36
N ILE A 64 52.41 -12.81 19.20
CA ILE A 64 51.43 -12.44 20.24
C ILE A 64 51.52 -13.39 21.43
N ASP A 65 51.74 -14.68 21.18
CA ASP A 65 51.79 -15.73 22.20
C ASP A 65 53.19 -15.93 22.83
N GLY A 66 54.24 -15.40 22.19
CA GLY A 66 55.59 -15.38 22.71
C GLY A 66 56.31 -16.73 22.62
N ASP A 67 55.87 -17.64 21.75
CA ASP A 67 56.49 -18.95 21.57
C ASP A 67 57.79 -18.89 20.72
N GLY A 68 58.00 -17.74 20.05
CA GLY A 68 59.16 -17.45 19.21
C GLY A 68 58.98 -17.78 17.73
N ILE A 69 57.78 -18.20 17.32
CA ILE A 69 57.28 -18.29 15.95
C ILE A 69 56.43 -17.04 15.71
N GLY A 70 56.55 -16.41 14.53
CA GLY A 70 55.78 -15.18 14.27
C GLY A 70 54.38 -15.46 13.76
N ASP A 71 53.40 -14.63 14.11
CA ASP A 71 51.96 -14.83 13.79
C ASP A 71 51.68 -15.14 12.30
N VAL A 72 52.53 -14.64 11.40
CA VAL A 72 52.39 -14.81 9.94
C VAL A 72 52.76 -16.22 9.47
N CYS A 73 53.67 -16.90 10.16
CA CYS A 73 54.08 -18.27 9.89
C CYS A 73 53.69 -19.23 11.01
N ASP A 74 53.08 -18.72 12.08
CA ASP A 74 52.49 -19.51 13.11
C ASP A 74 51.16 -20.09 12.63
N THR A 75 51.00 -21.38 12.87
CA THR A 75 49.78 -22.13 12.59
C THR A 75 48.95 -22.38 13.84
N CYS A 76 49.42 -21.87 14.99
CA CYS A 76 48.88 -22.07 16.33
C CYS A 76 49.19 -20.84 17.22
N THR A 77 48.72 -19.66 16.81
CA THR A 77 48.77 -18.47 17.66
C THR A 77 47.87 -18.67 18.88
N ASP A 78 48.42 -18.58 20.10
CA ASP A 78 47.72 -18.74 21.40
C ASP A 78 47.69 -17.41 22.18
N THR A 79 46.74 -16.52 21.83
CA THR A 79 46.78 -15.12 22.29
C THR A 79 46.70 -14.97 23.81
N ASP A 80 46.01 -15.88 24.49
CA ASP A 80 45.76 -15.79 25.92
C ASP A 80 46.62 -16.72 26.78
N GLY A 81 47.35 -17.64 26.14
CA GLY A 81 48.36 -18.52 26.75
C GLY A 81 47.77 -19.70 27.51
N ASP A 82 46.57 -20.17 27.15
CA ASP A 82 45.89 -21.29 27.80
C ASP A 82 46.23 -22.67 27.20
N GLY A 83 46.92 -22.68 26.06
CA GLY A 83 47.37 -23.87 25.34
C GLY A 83 46.50 -24.28 24.13
N TYR A 84 45.55 -23.45 23.71
CA TYR A 84 44.73 -23.61 22.50
C TYR A 84 45.02 -22.49 21.49
N GLY A 85 44.78 -22.76 20.20
CA GLY A 85 45.12 -21.82 19.12
C GLY A 85 43.91 -21.04 18.60
N ASP A 86 44.07 -19.73 18.38
CA ASP A 86 43.06 -18.81 17.89
C ASP A 86 42.34 -19.30 16.60
N PRO A 87 41.01 -19.15 16.46
CA PRO A 87 40.26 -19.52 15.27
C PRO A 87 40.63 -18.74 14.00
N GLY A 88 40.48 -19.38 12.83
CA GLY A 88 40.55 -18.71 11.51
C GLY A 88 41.87 -18.90 10.73
N TYR A 89 42.83 -19.64 11.28
CA TYR A 89 44.12 -19.92 10.64
C TYR A 89 44.10 -21.27 9.89
N SER A 90 44.51 -21.26 8.61
CA SER A 90 44.38 -22.44 7.76
C SER A 90 45.50 -23.47 8.04
N GLN A 91 45.16 -24.52 8.79
CA GLN A 91 45.97 -25.70 9.19
C GLN A 91 46.44 -25.68 10.65
N SER A 92 45.51 -25.67 11.60
CA SER A 92 45.84 -25.75 13.02
C SER A 92 46.47 -27.10 13.37
N THR A 93 47.75 -27.08 13.76
CA THR A 93 48.41 -28.21 14.44
C THR A 93 48.00 -28.33 15.91
N CYS A 94 47.24 -27.36 16.41
CA CYS A 94 46.66 -27.29 17.75
C CYS A 94 45.12 -27.35 17.68
N PRO A 95 44.42 -27.71 18.77
CA PRO A 95 42.98 -27.57 18.84
C PRO A 95 42.58 -26.09 18.86
N GLU A 96 41.44 -25.76 18.24
CA GLU A 96 40.91 -24.38 18.20
C GLU A 96 40.51 -23.91 19.59
N ASP A 97 40.79 -22.65 19.89
CA ASP A 97 40.41 -21.95 21.11
C ASP A 97 39.02 -21.31 20.96
N ASN A 98 38.09 -21.66 21.86
CA ASN A 98 36.75 -21.08 21.90
C ASN A 98 36.68 -19.77 22.72
N CYS A 99 37.77 -19.30 23.32
CA CYS A 99 37.89 -18.00 23.95
C CYS A 99 39.26 -17.32 23.69
N PRO A 100 39.53 -16.82 22.47
CA PRO A 100 40.86 -16.33 22.05
C PRO A 100 41.52 -15.25 22.92
N ASP A 101 40.71 -14.50 23.67
CA ASP A 101 41.17 -13.39 24.51
C ASP A 101 41.05 -13.70 26.02
N THR A 102 40.55 -14.87 26.42
CA THR A 102 40.18 -15.19 27.81
C THR A 102 40.56 -16.62 28.20
N PRO A 103 41.63 -16.82 29.02
CA PRO A 103 42.20 -18.14 29.24
C PRO A 103 41.21 -19.14 29.82
N ASN A 104 40.97 -20.25 29.12
CA ASN A 104 40.03 -21.29 29.51
C ASN A 104 40.48 -22.69 29.08
N ALA A 105 41.59 -23.17 29.65
CA ALA A 105 42.20 -24.47 29.29
C ALA A 105 41.29 -25.72 29.36
N ASP A 106 40.09 -25.63 29.95
CA ASP A 106 39.09 -26.71 29.91
C ASP A 106 38.20 -26.70 28.65
N GLN A 107 38.20 -25.59 27.91
CA GLN A 107 37.48 -25.34 26.67
C GLN A 107 36.01 -25.74 26.79
N THR A 108 35.43 -25.46 27.97
CA THR A 108 34.02 -25.77 28.23
C THR A 108 33.15 -24.91 27.33
N ASP A 109 32.26 -25.57 26.60
CA ASP A 109 31.24 -24.99 25.73
C ASP A 109 29.95 -25.74 26.05
N THR A 110 29.17 -25.19 26.98
CA THR A 110 28.03 -25.89 27.58
C THR A 110 26.86 -25.98 26.60
N ASP A 111 26.67 -25.00 25.72
CA ASP A 111 25.53 -24.93 24.79
C ASP A 111 25.88 -25.26 23.32
N ASN A 112 27.16 -25.42 23.01
CA ASN A 112 27.73 -25.83 21.71
C ASN A 112 27.59 -24.78 20.61
N ASP A 113 27.77 -23.50 20.94
CA ASP A 113 27.75 -22.39 19.99
C ASP A 113 29.14 -21.98 19.46
N LEU A 114 30.19 -22.68 19.94
CA LEU A 114 31.61 -22.45 19.64
C LEU A 114 32.25 -21.25 20.36
N ILE A 115 31.55 -20.64 21.31
CA ILE A 115 32.07 -19.64 22.24
C ILE A 115 32.23 -20.34 23.60
N GLY A 116 33.40 -20.21 24.23
CA GLY A 116 33.62 -20.88 25.52
C GLY A 116 32.87 -20.20 26.66
N ASP A 117 32.45 -20.98 27.66
CA ASP A 117 31.75 -20.51 28.88
C ASP A 117 32.48 -19.36 29.61
N ALA A 118 33.80 -19.24 29.41
CA ALA A 118 34.63 -18.22 30.04
C ALA A 118 34.50 -16.83 29.40
N CYS A 119 34.21 -16.77 28.10
CA CYS A 119 34.05 -15.53 27.32
C CYS A 119 32.64 -15.34 26.77
N ASP A 120 31.76 -16.30 27.00
CA ASP A 120 30.35 -16.21 26.64
C ASP A 120 29.54 -15.43 27.70
N SER A 121 28.77 -14.44 27.25
CA SER A 121 27.83 -13.71 28.10
C SER A 121 26.56 -14.53 28.39
N CYS A 122 26.30 -15.54 27.56
CA CYS A 122 25.16 -16.43 27.59
C CYS A 122 25.54 -17.93 27.59
N PRO A 123 26.37 -18.44 28.55
CA PRO A 123 26.99 -19.79 28.50
C PRO A 123 26.08 -21.02 28.47
N ASN A 124 24.76 -20.85 28.41
CA ASN A 124 23.80 -21.94 28.38
C ASN A 124 22.74 -21.73 27.29
N ASP A 125 22.97 -20.80 26.39
CA ASP A 125 22.07 -20.39 25.33
C ASP A 125 22.82 -20.12 24.01
N PRO A 126 22.74 -21.05 23.04
CA PRO A 126 23.54 -20.97 21.82
C PRO A 126 23.08 -19.90 20.84
N LEU A 127 21.99 -19.18 21.16
CA LEU A 127 21.52 -18.03 20.40
C LEU A 127 22.25 -16.74 20.77
N ASN A 128 22.91 -16.70 21.94
CA ASN A 128 23.52 -15.50 22.51
C ASN A 128 22.55 -14.31 22.60
N ASP A 129 23.10 -13.15 22.96
CA ASP A 129 22.42 -11.85 22.92
C ASP A 129 22.60 -11.21 21.53
N GLU A 130 21.76 -11.60 20.56
CA GLU A 130 21.88 -11.19 19.14
C GLU A 130 21.67 -9.68 18.93
N ASP A 131 20.85 -9.02 19.75
CA ASP A 131 20.56 -7.58 19.64
C ASP A 131 21.26 -6.69 20.67
N VAL A 132 22.07 -7.30 21.55
CA VAL A 132 22.96 -6.68 22.52
C VAL A 132 22.20 -5.87 23.57
N ASP A 133 21.06 -6.39 24.02
CA ASP A 133 20.20 -5.76 25.02
C ASP A 133 20.48 -6.21 26.47
N GLY A 134 21.37 -7.20 26.62
CA GLY A 134 21.78 -7.80 27.87
C GLY A 134 20.94 -9.01 28.29
N ILE A 135 20.05 -9.50 27.42
CA ILE A 135 19.21 -10.67 27.64
C ILE A 135 19.60 -11.75 26.62
N CYS A 136 19.83 -12.96 27.10
CA CYS A 136 20.17 -14.09 26.22
C CYS A 136 18.94 -14.51 25.40
N GLY A 137 19.13 -14.78 24.11
CA GLY A 137 18.07 -15.04 23.12
C GLY A 137 17.04 -16.12 23.51
N GLY A 138 17.42 -17.11 24.28
CA GLY A 138 16.56 -18.20 24.79
C GLY A 138 15.59 -17.75 25.89
N VAL A 139 15.84 -16.61 26.53
CA VAL A 139 14.94 -15.96 27.49
C VAL A 139 14.43 -14.60 27.00
N ASP A 140 14.99 -14.09 25.91
CA ASP A 140 14.58 -12.85 25.26
C ASP A 140 13.26 -13.02 24.50
N ASN A 141 12.25 -12.21 24.84
CA ASN A 141 10.96 -12.19 24.17
C ASN A 141 10.96 -11.37 22.87
N CYS A 142 12.06 -10.68 22.55
CA CYS A 142 12.33 -10.06 21.26
C CYS A 142 13.80 -10.26 20.83
N PRO A 143 14.26 -11.49 20.49
CA PRO A 143 15.67 -11.84 20.26
C PRO A 143 16.44 -11.06 19.19
N ASN A 144 15.79 -10.16 18.46
CA ASN A 144 16.32 -9.44 17.31
C ASN A 144 16.02 -7.92 17.42
N VAL A 145 15.42 -7.46 18.51
CA VAL A 145 14.95 -6.09 18.70
C VAL A 145 15.20 -5.64 20.15
N TYR A 146 16.29 -4.90 20.34
CA TYR A 146 16.75 -4.38 21.63
C TYR A 146 15.61 -3.96 22.58
N ASN A 147 15.40 -4.72 23.66
CA ASN A 147 14.36 -4.48 24.66
C ASN A 147 14.72 -4.98 26.08
N PRO A 148 15.68 -4.34 26.77
CA PRO A 148 16.17 -4.82 28.06
C PRO A 148 15.11 -4.89 29.18
N THR A 149 13.95 -4.26 28.98
CA THR A 149 12.82 -4.31 29.93
C THR A 149 11.96 -5.56 29.77
N GLN A 150 12.05 -6.25 28.63
CA GLN A 150 11.33 -7.50 28.33
C GLN A 150 9.82 -7.35 28.59
N ASP A 151 9.27 -6.16 28.31
CA ASP A 151 7.85 -5.89 28.50
C ASP A 151 7.02 -6.78 27.56
N ASP A 152 6.10 -7.54 28.15
CA ASP A 152 5.15 -8.44 27.48
C ASP A 152 3.81 -8.28 28.19
N THR A 153 2.97 -7.39 27.65
CA THR A 153 1.75 -6.94 28.34
C THR A 153 0.66 -8.02 28.35
N ASP A 154 0.57 -8.86 27.31
CA ASP A 154 -0.46 -9.89 27.20
C ASP A 154 0.01 -11.32 27.55
N GLY A 155 1.31 -11.50 27.76
CA GLY A 155 1.92 -12.72 28.28
C GLY A 155 1.99 -13.85 27.25
N ASP A 156 2.04 -13.53 25.96
CA ASP A 156 2.12 -14.53 24.88
C ASP A 156 3.56 -15.00 24.59
N GLY A 157 4.55 -14.34 25.20
CA GLY A 157 5.98 -14.64 25.06
C GLY A 157 6.67 -13.86 23.93
N ILE A 158 5.97 -12.97 23.24
CA ILE A 158 6.53 -12.01 22.28
C ILE A 158 6.51 -10.63 22.94
N GLY A 159 7.65 -9.95 22.99
CA GLY A 159 7.73 -8.64 23.65
C GLY A 159 7.00 -7.55 22.89
N ASP A 160 6.43 -6.60 23.64
CA ASP A 160 5.61 -5.50 23.14
C ASP A 160 6.32 -4.73 22.00
N VAL A 161 7.66 -4.63 22.02
CA VAL A 161 8.39 -3.87 20.99
C VAL A 161 8.46 -4.56 19.64
N CYS A 162 8.59 -5.89 19.59
CA CYS A 162 8.75 -6.66 18.36
C CYS A 162 7.41 -7.21 17.82
N GLU A 163 6.32 -6.95 18.54
CA GLU A 163 4.99 -7.24 18.05
C GLU A 163 4.55 -6.39 16.85
N GLN A 164 3.68 -6.99 16.04
CA GLN A 164 3.08 -6.36 14.87
C GLN A 164 1.88 -5.50 15.22
N SER A 165 1.83 -4.28 14.66
CA SER A 165 0.64 -3.42 14.75
C SER A 165 -0.57 -4.02 14.02
N PRO A 166 -1.80 -3.68 14.44
CA PRO A 166 -3.00 -4.11 13.75
C PRO A 166 -3.09 -3.53 12.34
N GLU A 167 -3.52 -4.35 11.38
CA GLU A 167 -3.79 -3.92 10.00
C GLU A 167 -5.21 -3.39 9.91
N VAL A 168 -5.34 -2.08 10.12
CA VAL A 168 -6.63 -1.39 10.25
C VAL A 168 -7.34 -1.28 8.92
N ASP A 169 -8.58 -1.77 8.88
CA ASP A 169 -9.48 -1.61 7.74
C ASP A 169 -10.94 -1.52 8.19
N PHE A 170 -11.80 -1.00 7.33
CA PHE A 170 -13.25 -1.01 7.56
C PHE A 170 -14.07 -1.03 6.27
N SER A 171 -15.31 -1.46 6.39
CA SER A 171 -16.34 -1.35 5.36
C SER A 171 -17.50 -0.49 5.82
N TYR A 172 -18.33 -0.03 4.89
CA TYR A 172 -19.54 0.72 5.20
C TYR A 172 -20.67 0.36 4.24
N VAL A 173 -21.90 0.49 4.71
CA VAL A 173 -23.12 0.34 3.90
C VAL A 173 -24.11 1.46 4.23
N PRO A 174 -24.82 2.00 3.22
CA PRO A 174 -24.79 1.63 1.80
C PRO A 174 -23.52 2.13 1.06
N ARG A 175 -23.28 1.62 -0.15
CA ARG A 175 -22.12 1.97 -0.98
C ARG A 175 -22.19 3.38 -1.58
N GLU A 176 -23.41 3.85 -1.85
CA GLU A 176 -23.71 5.18 -2.39
C GLU A 176 -24.67 5.88 -1.42
N PRO A 177 -24.18 6.33 -0.25
CA PRO A 177 -25.03 6.89 0.79
C PRO A 177 -25.58 8.26 0.40
N LEU A 178 -26.84 8.50 0.75
CA LEU A 178 -27.50 9.80 0.59
C LEU A 178 -27.41 10.65 1.86
N ASP A 179 -27.52 11.96 1.71
CA ASP A 179 -27.63 12.86 2.84
C ASP A 179 -28.92 12.57 3.65
N GLY A 180 -28.79 12.51 4.97
CA GLY A 180 -29.85 12.07 5.85
C GLY A 180 -30.06 10.55 5.87
N GLU A 181 -29.22 9.74 5.23
CA GLU A 181 -29.25 8.28 5.37
C GLU A 181 -28.34 7.81 6.51
N THR A 182 -28.75 6.76 7.23
CA THR A 182 -27.90 6.12 8.25
C THR A 182 -26.92 5.16 7.59
N ILE A 183 -25.64 5.46 7.72
CA ILE A 183 -24.54 4.61 7.26
C ILE A 183 -24.10 3.73 8.42
N ARG A 184 -23.99 2.42 8.18
CA ARG A 184 -23.39 1.47 9.11
C ARG A 184 -21.93 1.25 8.75
N PHE A 185 -21.04 1.55 9.67
CA PHE A 185 -19.62 1.23 9.56
C PHE A 185 -19.36 -0.11 10.22
N SER A 186 -18.49 -0.91 9.61
CA SER A 186 -18.05 -2.20 10.14
C SER A 186 -16.53 -2.26 10.09
N ASP A 187 -15.91 -2.16 11.26
CA ASP A 187 -14.52 -2.55 11.47
C ASP A 187 -14.23 -3.94 10.88
N THR A 188 -13.15 -4.01 10.09
CA THR A 188 -12.61 -5.24 9.50
C THR A 188 -11.11 -5.35 9.76
N THR A 189 -10.62 -4.68 10.81
CA THR A 189 -9.22 -4.67 11.22
C THR A 189 -8.74 -6.10 11.50
N ARG A 190 -7.58 -6.44 10.94
CA ARG A 190 -6.90 -7.70 11.22
C ARG A 190 -5.96 -7.52 12.41
N ILE A 191 -6.04 -8.45 13.35
CA ILE A 191 -5.15 -8.53 14.53
C ILE A 191 -3.70 -8.64 14.06
N GLY A 192 -2.81 -7.90 14.72
CA GLY A 192 -1.36 -8.00 14.61
C GLY A 192 -0.83 -9.02 15.61
N GLY A 193 -0.10 -8.55 16.62
CA GLY A 193 0.28 -9.32 17.82
C GLY A 193 -0.82 -9.34 18.88
N GLY A 194 -1.28 -8.15 19.31
CA GLY A 194 -2.24 -8.04 20.40
C GLY A 194 -3.73 -8.06 20.03
N ALA A 195 -4.57 -8.43 21.00
CA ALA A 195 -6.03 -8.35 20.86
C ALA A 195 -6.51 -6.89 20.74
N LEU A 196 -7.38 -6.60 19.76
CA LEU A 196 -7.93 -5.25 19.54
C LEU A 196 -8.76 -4.78 20.74
N GLN A 197 -8.50 -3.58 21.28
CA GLN A 197 -9.19 -3.07 22.48
C GLN A 197 -9.92 -1.74 22.28
N HIS A 198 -9.39 -0.85 21.43
CA HIS A 198 -9.89 0.52 21.33
C HIS A 198 -10.09 0.94 19.88
N TRP A 199 -11.27 1.48 19.58
CA TRP A 199 -11.61 2.08 18.28
C TRP A 199 -11.82 3.58 18.46
N ARG A 200 -11.30 4.37 17.54
CA ARG A 200 -11.53 5.81 17.47
C ARG A 200 -11.83 6.20 16.04
N TRP A 201 -13.07 6.61 15.81
CA TRP A 201 -13.57 7.09 14.53
C TRP A 201 -13.58 8.61 14.51
N SER A 202 -13.22 9.19 13.37
CA SER A 202 -13.54 10.57 13.01
C SER A 202 -14.21 10.54 11.65
N PHE A 203 -15.42 11.07 11.53
CA PHE A 203 -16.23 10.94 10.31
C PHE A 203 -16.00 12.07 9.30
N GLY A 204 -15.09 13.01 9.59
CA GLY A 204 -14.76 14.12 8.68
C GLY A 204 -15.75 15.31 8.72
N ASP A 205 -16.74 15.29 9.60
CA ASP A 205 -17.76 16.34 9.80
C ASP A 205 -17.78 16.91 11.24
N ASN A 206 -16.67 16.74 11.97
CA ASN A 206 -16.49 17.03 13.40
C ASN A 206 -17.24 16.08 14.36
N SER A 207 -17.81 14.99 13.87
CA SER A 207 -18.33 13.92 14.72
C SER A 207 -17.33 12.76 14.85
N SER A 208 -17.48 11.98 15.91
CA SER A 208 -16.61 10.86 16.25
C SER A 208 -17.38 9.74 16.96
N SER A 209 -16.77 8.57 17.02
CA SER A 209 -17.29 7.43 17.79
C SER A 209 -16.15 6.58 18.37
N THR A 210 -16.44 5.83 19.42
CA THR A 210 -15.55 4.84 20.02
C THR A 210 -16.10 3.42 19.97
N GLU A 211 -17.24 3.22 19.29
CA GLU A 211 -17.79 1.88 19.05
C GLU A 211 -17.00 1.14 17.97
N GLN A 212 -16.92 -0.19 18.05
CA GLN A 212 -16.28 -1.00 17.01
C GLN A 212 -17.04 -0.93 15.67
N HIS A 213 -18.38 -0.89 15.71
CA HIS A 213 -19.24 -0.89 14.52
C HIS A 213 -20.27 0.25 14.62
N PRO A 214 -19.86 1.52 14.47
CA PRO A 214 -20.75 2.64 14.70
C PRO A 214 -21.74 2.83 13.54
N PHE A 215 -22.84 3.50 13.85
CA PHE A 215 -23.71 4.13 12.86
C PHE A 215 -23.44 5.62 12.81
N HIS A 216 -23.51 6.21 11.61
CA HIS A 216 -23.36 7.65 11.42
C HIS A 216 -24.30 8.15 10.32
N GLN A 217 -24.66 9.43 10.36
CA GLN A 217 -25.55 10.06 9.39
C GLN A 217 -25.01 11.45 9.04
N TYR A 218 -24.73 11.66 7.75
CA TYR A 218 -24.31 12.96 7.24
C TYR A 218 -25.54 13.80 6.91
N THR A 219 -25.58 15.04 7.40
CA THR A 219 -26.71 15.96 7.17
C THR A 219 -26.65 16.71 5.85
N ARG A 220 -25.53 16.62 5.14
CA ARG A 220 -25.29 17.28 3.85
C ARG A 220 -24.50 16.35 2.95
N ALA A 221 -24.80 16.43 1.66
CA ALA A 221 -23.98 15.81 0.62
C ALA A 221 -22.58 16.44 0.56
N GLY A 222 -21.58 15.65 0.20
CA GLY A 222 -20.20 16.07 0.17
C GLY A 222 -19.21 14.92 0.22
N GLU A 223 -17.93 15.28 0.16
CA GLU A 223 -16.82 14.35 0.36
C GLU A 223 -16.35 14.41 1.82
N PHE A 224 -16.26 13.26 2.47
CA PHE A 224 -15.85 13.13 3.86
C PHE A 224 -14.69 12.15 3.99
N HIS A 225 -13.64 12.56 4.72
CA HIS A 225 -12.52 11.68 5.05
C HIS A 225 -12.78 11.03 6.40
N VAL A 226 -13.07 9.73 6.39
CA VAL A 226 -13.30 8.94 7.59
C VAL A 226 -12.00 8.31 8.03
N HIS A 227 -11.60 8.61 9.26
CA HIS A 227 -10.43 8.05 9.92
C HIS A 227 -10.87 7.00 10.93
N LEU A 228 -10.23 5.84 10.90
CA LEU A 228 -10.30 4.84 11.95
C LEU A 228 -8.90 4.63 12.51
N ASN A 229 -8.74 4.83 13.82
CA ASN A 229 -7.57 4.43 14.59
C ASN A 229 -7.98 3.29 15.52
N VAL A 230 -7.23 2.18 15.48
CA VAL A 230 -7.43 1.03 16.35
C VAL A 230 -6.16 0.79 17.15
N THR A 231 -6.32 0.60 18.46
CA THR A 231 -5.23 0.22 19.37
C THR A 231 -5.53 -1.15 19.96
N ASP A 232 -4.53 -2.01 20.02
CA ASP A 232 -4.61 -3.31 20.68
C ASP A 232 -4.22 -3.24 22.17
N GLY A 233 -4.23 -4.39 22.82
CA GLY A 233 -3.90 -4.54 24.24
C GLY A 233 -2.46 -4.22 24.60
N ASN A 234 -1.56 -4.28 23.62
CA ASN A 234 -0.11 -4.14 23.80
C ASN A 234 0.34 -2.72 23.43
N GLY A 235 -0.64 -1.83 23.23
CA GLY A 235 -0.41 -0.41 22.94
C GLY A 235 0.00 -0.12 21.49
N LYS A 236 0.02 -1.12 20.60
CA LYS A 236 0.26 -0.89 19.17
C LYS A 236 -1.00 -0.30 18.56
N ALA A 237 -0.79 0.66 17.68
CA ALA A 237 -1.87 1.33 16.98
C ALA A 237 -1.66 1.27 15.47
N GLY A 238 -2.76 1.14 14.76
CA GLY A 238 -2.84 1.35 13.32
C GLY A 238 -3.88 2.41 12.98
N MET A 239 -3.80 2.96 11.78
CA MET A 239 -4.73 3.97 11.32
C MET A 239 -4.98 3.84 9.82
N ILE A 240 -6.25 3.99 9.42
CA ILE A 240 -6.65 4.07 8.02
C ILE A 240 -7.54 5.29 7.79
N THR A 241 -7.48 5.83 6.57
CA THR A 241 -8.37 6.88 6.09
C THR A 241 -9.06 6.40 4.82
N LYS A 242 -10.40 6.49 4.76
CA LYS A 242 -11.15 6.28 3.51
C LYS A 242 -12.01 7.49 3.20
N THR A 243 -12.11 7.82 1.93
CA THR A 243 -13.03 8.85 1.43
C THR A 243 -14.41 8.24 1.20
N ILE A 244 -15.43 8.89 1.75
CA ILE A 244 -16.84 8.58 1.51
C ILE A 244 -17.47 9.78 0.80
N ILE A 245 -18.15 9.50 -0.30
CA ILE A 245 -18.89 10.51 -1.06
C ILE A 245 -20.36 10.31 -0.71
N VAL A 246 -20.95 11.29 -0.04
CA VAL A 246 -22.38 11.35 0.26
C VAL A 246 -23.04 12.17 -0.83
N LEU A 247 -24.03 11.59 -1.48
CA LEU A 247 -24.76 12.22 -2.58
C LEU A 247 -26.01 12.92 -2.07
N HIS A 248 -26.47 13.91 -2.82
CA HIS A 248 -27.85 14.41 -2.70
C HIS A 248 -28.70 13.69 -3.73
N ASN A 249 -30.00 13.53 -3.46
CA ASN A 249 -30.94 12.94 -4.41
C ASN A 249 -32.15 13.86 -4.63
N ASP A 250 -32.06 14.68 -5.67
CA ASP A 250 -33.13 15.47 -6.20
C ASP A 250 -34.15 14.58 -6.95
N PRO A 251 -35.47 14.80 -6.79
CA PRO A 251 -36.45 14.06 -7.55
C PRO A 251 -36.31 14.32 -9.07
N PRO A 252 -36.67 13.34 -9.93
CA PRO A 252 -36.70 13.56 -11.36
C PRO A 252 -37.63 14.70 -11.77
N ASP A 253 -37.35 15.29 -12.93
CA ASP A 253 -38.22 16.28 -13.55
C ASP A 253 -39.56 15.67 -13.97
N GLU A 254 -40.57 16.53 -14.05
CA GLU A 254 -41.91 16.16 -14.52
C GLU A 254 -41.84 15.58 -15.96
N PRO A 255 -42.43 14.38 -16.22
CA PRO A 255 -42.31 13.73 -17.53
C PRO A 255 -43.12 14.42 -18.62
N MET A 256 -42.48 14.78 -19.72
CA MET A 256 -43.17 15.23 -20.91
C MET A 256 -43.82 14.05 -21.65
N ILE A 257 -45.12 14.17 -21.97
CA ILE A 257 -45.88 13.20 -22.77
C ILE A 257 -46.31 13.83 -24.09
N ILE A 258 -45.90 13.25 -25.21
CA ILE A 258 -46.26 13.63 -26.58
C ILE A 258 -47.05 12.50 -27.23
N GLY A 259 -48.15 12.84 -27.90
CA GLY A 259 -49.01 11.85 -28.56
C GLY A 259 -50.37 12.44 -28.94
N PRO A 260 -51.27 11.63 -29.53
CA PRO A 260 -52.60 12.09 -29.91
C PRO A 260 -53.44 12.52 -28.70
N ARG A 261 -54.45 13.36 -28.93
CA ARG A 261 -55.46 13.77 -27.92
C ARG A 261 -56.88 13.34 -28.29
N LEU A 262 -57.05 12.83 -29.51
CA LEU A 262 -58.29 12.37 -30.08
C LEU A 262 -58.01 11.02 -30.74
N GLY A 263 -58.95 10.09 -30.57
CA GLY A 263 -58.83 8.75 -31.13
C GLY A 263 -60.18 8.06 -31.28
N ILE A 264 -60.13 6.83 -31.77
CA ILE A 264 -61.24 5.93 -31.98
C ILE A 264 -61.00 4.69 -31.12
N ALA A 265 -62.07 4.12 -30.57
CA ALA A 265 -62.01 2.92 -29.75
C ALA A 265 -61.36 1.75 -30.52
N ASP A 266 -60.63 0.91 -29.76
CA ASP A 266 -59.92 -0.29 -30.20
C ASP A 266 -58.73 -0.09 -31.16
N VAL A 267 -58.30 1.17 -31.37
CA VAL A 267 -57.10 1.52 -32.13
C VAL A 267 -55.88 1.69 -31.22
N ASN A 268 -54.72 1.24 -31.68
CA ASN A 268 -53.45 1.39 -30.97
C ASN A 268 -52.83 2.77 -31.23
N TYR A 269 -52.45 3.46 -30.17
CA TYR A 269 -51.86 4.81 -30.22
C TYR A 269 -50.47 4.81 -29.61
N SER A 270 -49.56 5.51 -30.27
CA SER A 270 -48.18 5.69 -29.80
C SER A 270 -48.00 7.00 -29.05
N TYR A 271 -47.29 6.94 -27.93
CA TYR A 271 -46.91 8.05 -27.09
C TYR A 271 -45.40 8.05 -26.91
N GLN A 272 -44.81 9.25 -26.97
CA GLN A 272 -43.43 9.51 -26.61
C GLN A 272 -43.40 10.12 -25.21
N ILE A 273 -42.55 9.57 -24.36
CA ILE A 273 -42.34 10.03 -23.00
C ILE A 273 -40.87 10.38 -22.84
N LYS A 274 -40.58 11.51 -22.21
CA LYS A 274 -39.22 11.95 -21.89
C LYS A 274 -39.21 12.68 -20.56
N ALA A 275 -38.22 12.38 -19.74
CA ALA A 275 -37.93 13.08 -18.49
C ALA A 275 -36.42 13.09 -18.28
N THR A 276 -35.97 14.04 -17.48
CA THR A 276 -34.61 14.16 -16.99
C THR A 276 -34.60 13.99 -15.48
N ASP A 277 -33.43 13.69 -14.96
CA ASP A 277 -33.13 13.58 -13.54
C ASP A 277 -31.95 14.51 -13.26
N PRO A 278 -32.06 15.46 -12.31
CA PRO A 278 -31.01 16.42 -12.01
C PRO A 278 -29.68 15.77 -11.62
N ASP A 279 -29.72 14.62 -10.94
CA ASP A 279 -28.55 13.85 -10.50
C ASP A 279 -28.04 12.88 -11.58
N GLY A 280 -28.67 12.88 -12.77
CA GLY A 280 -28.32 11.99 -13.87
C GLY A 280 -28.64 10.52 -13.59
N ASN A 281 -29.49 10.24 -12.60
CA ASN A 281 -29.86 8.89 -12.22
C ASN A 281 -30.65 8.18 -13.34
N LYS A 282 -30.71 6.85 -13.26
CA LYS A 282 -31.60 6.09 -14.15
C LYS A 282 -33.04 6.25 -13.69
N ILE A 283 -33.93 6.41 -14.66
CA ILE A 283 -35.34 6.71 -14.42
C ILE A 283 -36.26 5.59 -14.88
N TYR A 284 -37.40 5.48 -14.21
CA TYR A 284 -38.52 4.62 -14.53
C TYR A 284 -39.76 5.49 -14.76
N TYR A 285 -40.59 5.12 -15.73
CA TYR A 285 -41.90 5.75 -15.95
C TYR A 285 -42.98 4.88 -15.34
N GLU A 286 -43.87 5.48 -14.56
CA GLU A 286 -45.08 4.84 -14.03
C GLU A 286 -46.29 5.51 -14.69
N ILE A 287 -47.03 4.74 -15.49
CA ILE A 287 -48.07 5.24 -16.40
C ILE A 287 -49.42 4.65 -15.99
N ASP A 288 -50.40 5.49 -15.69
CA ASP A 288 -51.81 5.13 -15.62
C ASP A 288 -52.53 5.67 -16.86
N TRP A 289 -53.08 4.77 -17.66
CA TRP A 289 -53.80 5.12 -18.90
C TRP A 289 -55.23 5.64 -18.67
N GLY A 290 -55.70 5.62 -17.42
CA GLY A 290 -56.99 6.14 -16.99
C GLY A 290 -58.19 5.27 -17.33
N ASP A 291 -57.95 4.02 -17.78
CA ASP A 291 -58.97 3.05 -18.19
C ASP A 291 -59.08 1.83 -17.27
N PHE A 292 -58.49 1.93 -16.08
CA PHE A 292 -58.50 0.90 -15.03
C PHE A 292 -57.78 -0.40 -15.39
N THR A 293 -56.87 -0.40 -16.37
CA THR A 293 -56.03 -1.58 -16.66
C THR A 293 -54.86 -1.76 -15.70
N GLY A 294 -54.64 -0.80 -14.79
CA GLY A 294 -53.51 -0.77 -13.86
C GLY A 294 -52.38 0.13 -14.34
N GLU A 295 -51.37 0.28 -13.50
CA GLU A 295 -50.17 1.06 -13.79
C GLU A 295 -49.16 0.24 -14.61
N GLU A 296 -48.64 0.83 -15.68
CA GLU A 296 -47.56 0.28 -16.49
C GLU A 296 -46.23 0.93 -16.06
N ILE A 297 -45.24 0.10 -15.74
CA ILE A 297 -43.91 0.56 -15.32
C ILE A 297 -42.91 0.25 -16.44
N LEU A 298 -42.22 1.27 -16.93
CA LEU A 298 -41.17 1.15 -17.95
C LEU A 298 -39.83 1.57 -17.37
N GLY A 299 -38.75 0.83 -17.68
CA GLY A 299 -37.37 1.21 -17.32
C GLY A 299 -36.55 0.06 -16.70
N PRO A 300 -35.31 0.36 -16.24
CA PRO A 300 -34.72 1.69 -16.16
C PRO A 300 -34.23 2.23 -17.51
N PHE A 301 -34.30 3.55 -17.69
CA PHE A 301 -33.70 4.29 -18.81
C PHE A 301 -32.67 5.30 -18.32
N ASN A 302 -31.74 5.69 -19.17
CA ASN A 302 -30.84 6.79 -18.85
C ASN A 302 -31.62 8.12 -18.84
N SER A 303 -31.35 8.99 -17.87
CA SER A 303 -31.90 10.36 -17.79
C SER A 303 -31.85 11.06 -19.16
N GLY A 304 -32.98 11.63 -19.59
CA GLY A 304 -33.11 12.35 -20.85
C GLY A 304 -33.38 11.48 -22.08
N SER A 305 -33.44 10.16 -21.95
CA SER A 305 -33.80 9.26 -23.04
C SER A 305 -35.28 9.41 -23.42
N GLU A 306 -35.57 9.34 -24.72
CA GLU A 306 -36.94 9.33 -25.22
C GLU A 306 -37.45 7.89 -25.36
N VAL A 307 -38.65 7.62 -24.85
CA VAL A 307 -39.26 6.29 -24.84
C VAL A 307 -40.57 6.33 -25.61
N GLN A 308 -40.77 5.36 -26.50
CA GLN A 308 -42.04 5.15 -27.18
C GLN A 308 -42.82 4.00 -26.52
N VAL A 309 -44.08 4.27 -26.17
CA VAL A 309 -45.01 3.29 -25.61
C VAL A 309 -46.33 3.35 -26.38
N ASN A 310 -47.00 2.22 -26.51
CA ASN A 310 -48.26 2.13 -27.23
C ASN A 310 -49.38 1.68 -26.29
N HIS A 311 -50.58 2.28 -26.43
CA HIS A 311 -51.76 1.87 -25.69
C HIS A 311 -53.02 1.84 -26.56
N ARG A 312 -54.00 1.04 -26.13
CA ARG A 312 -55.29 0.85 -26.81
C ARG A 312 -56.44 0.92 -25.82
N TRP A 313 -57.32 1.90 -26.02
CA TRP A 313 -58.58 2.00 -25.28
C TRP A 313 -59.68 1.20 -25.96
N LYS A 314 -60.25 0.20 -25.26
CA LYS A 314 -61.33 -0.65 -25.79
C LYS A 314 -62.65 0.07 -26.03
N ASN A 315 -62.94 1.08 -25.21
CA ASN A 315 -64.23 1.77 -25.22
C ASN A 315 -64.05 3.25 -25.54
N ALA A 316 -65.09 3.88 -26.10
CA ALA A 316 -65.16 5.32 -26.18
C ALA A 316 -65.25 5.94 -24.77
N GLY A 317 -64.64 7.11 -24.60
CA GLY A 317 -64.54 7.74 -23.31
C GLY A 317 -63.57 8.91 -23.27
N ARG A 318 -63.51 9.55 -22.11
CA ARG A 318 -62.52 10.58 -21.81
C ARG A 318 -61.56 10.00 -20.77
N TYR A 319 -60.32 9.79 -21.18
CA TYR A 319 -59.28 9.18 -20.38
C TYR A 319 -58.24 10.24 -19.99
N ALA A 320 -57.73 10.14 -18.77
CA ALA A 320 -56.65 10.99 -18.27
C ALA A 320 -55.42 10.12 -18.09
N ILE A 321 -54.47 10.24 -19.02
CA ILE A 321 -53.17 9.59 -18.91
C ILE A 321 -52.39 10.32 -17.82
N GLN A 322 -51.94 9.59 -16.81
CA GLN A 322 -51.12 10.11 -15.72
C GLN A 322 -49.76 9.45 -15.78
N VAL A 323 -48.69 10.23 -15.76
CA VAL A 323 -47.32 9.70 -15.77
C VAL A 323 -46.53 10.33 -14.63
N TYR A 324 -45.85 9.48 -13.89
CA TYR A 324 -44.81 9.84 -12.94
C TYR A 324 -43.47 9.30 -13.43
N THR A 325 -42.39 9.96 -13.03
CA THR A 325 -41.04 9.44 -13.16
C THR A 325 -40.52 9.11 -11.77
N ARG A 326 -39.83 7.98 -11.59
CA ARG A 326 -39.02 7.73 -10.39
C ARG A 326 -37.58 7.45 -10.75
N ASP A 327 -36.64 7.84 -9.90
CA ASP A 327 -35.21 7.52 -10.07
C ASP A 327 -34.86 6.12 -9.50
N SER A 328 -33.57 5.81 -9.50
CA SER A 328 -32.99 4.61 -8.90
C SER A 328 -32.98 4.61 -7.37
N HIS A 329 -33.06 5.78 -6.73
CA HIS A 329 -33.16 5.94 -5.27
C HIS A 329 -34.62 6.04 -4.78
N HIS A 330 -35.58 5.82 -5.68
CA HIS A 330 -37.03 5.82 -5.44
C HIS A 330 -37.66 7.19 -5.17
N SER A 331 -36.96 8.30 -5.45
CA SER A 331 -37.61 9.61 -5.44
C SER A 331 -38.51 9.77 -6.66
N ARG A 332 -39.65 10.45 -6.48
CA ARG A 332 -40.70 10.58 -7.50
C ARG A 332 -40.85 12.02 -7.96
N SER A 333 -41.02 12.20 -9.26
CA SER A 333 -41.37 13.48 -9.86
C SER A 333 -42.80 13.90 -9.52
N ASN A 334 -43.13 15.16 -9.85
CA ASN A 334 -44.51 15.57 -10.01
C ASN A 334 -45.21 14.79 -11.15
N ARG A 335 -46.54 14.75 -11.11
CA ARG A 335 -47.37 14.04 -12.08
C ARG A 335 -47.73 14.91 -13.28
N THR A 336 -47.46 14.42 -14.48
CA THR A 336 -48.06 14.97 -15.71
C THR A 336 -49.40 14.31 -16.01
N THR A 337 -50.40 15.10 -16.39
CA THR A 337 -51.70 14.59 -16.84
C THR A 337 -52.00 15.02 -18.28
N ARG A 338 -52.30 14.06 -19.15
CA ARG A 338 -52.73 14.29 -20.54
C ARG A 338 -54.11 13.69 -20.79
N VAL A 339 -55.07 14.52 -21.17
CA VAL A 339 -56.43 14.07 -21.48
C VAL A 339 -56.54 13.64 -22.94
N VAL A 340 -57.12 12.47 -23.17
CA VAL A 340 -57.44 11.91 -24.49
C VAL A 340 -58.94 11.64 -24.57
N ARG A 341 -59.57 11.96 -25.70
CA ARG A 341 -60.96 11.57 -25.98
C ARG A 341 -60.98 10.50 -27.06
N ILE A 342 -61.56 9.37 -26.73
CA ILE A 342 -61.75 8.23 -27.61
C ILE A 342 -63.23 8.18 -28.01
N GLN A 343 -63.50 8.10 -29.31
CA GLN A 343 -64.84 8.09 -29.88
C GLN A 343 -65.18 6.70 -30.44
N ASP A 344 -66.47 6.42 -30.57
CA ASP A 344 -66.92 5.18 -31.22
C ASP A 344 -66.72 5.25 -32.74
N LEU A 345 -66.37 4.11 -33.31
CA LEU A 345 -66.12 3.92 -34.75
C LEU A 345 -67.33 4.31 -35.62
N TYR A 346 -68.54 4.27 -35.05
CA TYR A 346 -69.80 4.53 -35.75
C TYR A 346 -70.10 6.01 -35.99
N PHE A 347 -69.36 6.94 -35.38
CA PHE A 347 -69.58 8.37 -35.59
C PHE A 347 -69.20 8.84 -37.01
N PHE A 348 -68.42 8.03 -37.75
CA PHE A 348 -67.93 8.35 -39.09
C PHE A 348 -68.41 7.39 -40.20
N HIS A 349 -69.33 6.46 -39.90
CA HIS A 349 -69.84 5.56 -40.95
C HIS A 349 -70.86 6.32 -41.84
N PRO A 350 -70.70 6.36 -43.18
CA PRO A 350 -71.55 7.17 -44.08
C PRO A 350 -73.05 6.79 -44.03
N PHE A 351 -73.38 5.56 -43.61
CA PHE A 351 -74.75 5.11 -43.35
C PHE A 351 -75.38 5.75 -42.10
N PHE A 352 -74.60 6.12 -41.08
CA PHE A 352 -75.13 6.67 -39.82
C PHE A 352 -75.48 8.16 -39.95
N MET A 353 -74.69 8.91 -40.72
CA MET A 353 -74.98 10.32 -41.05
C MET A 353 -76.25 10.48 -41.88
N THR A 354 -76.44 9.61 -42.88
CA THR A 354 -77.63 9.63 -43.73
C THR A 354 -78.90 9.20 -42.97
N PHE A 355 -78.79 8.21 -42.07
CA PHE A 355 -79.93 7.77 -41.25
C PHE A 355 -80.45 8.87 -40.29
N PHE A 356 -79.55 9.66 -39.68
CA PHE A 356 -79.95 10.74 -38.76
C PHE A 356 -80.48 11.99 -39.48
N GLU A 357 -79.90 12.36 -40.63
CA GLU A 357 -80.43 13.46 -41.44
C GLU A 357 -81.81 13.15 -42.01
N HIS A 358 -82.09 11.89 -42.37
CA HIS A 358 -83.38 11.49 -42.92
C HIS A 358 -84.48 11.33 -41.87
N ASN A 359 -84.17 10.82 -40.67
CA ASN A 359 -85.19 10.45 -39.68
C ASN A 359 -85.43 11.48 -38.56
N HIS A 360 -84.49 12.39 -38.26
CA HIS A 360 -84.61 13.26 -37.08
C HIS A 360 -84.46 14.77 -37.32
N ARG A 361 -84.15 15.26 -38.53
CA ARG A 361 -83.95 16.70 -38.84
C ARG A 361 -83.00 17.44 -37.86
N ILE A 362 -82.01 16.76 -37.30
CA ILE A 362 -80.98 17.41 -36.48
C ILE A 362 -79.79 17.72 -37.40
N ILE A 363 -79.56 19.01 -37.67
CA ILE A 363 -78.43 19.49 -38.48
C ILE A 363 -77.19 19.46 -37.60
N PHE A 364 -76.28 18.50 -37.82
CA PHE A 364 -74.93 18.61 -37.28
C PHE A 364 -74.18 19.66 -38.10
N PHE A 365 -73.95 20.82 -37.47
CA PHE A 365 -73.13 21.87 -38.03
C PHE A 365 -71.76 21.31 -38.42
N LYS A 366 -71.41 21.42 -39.70
CA LYS A 366 -70.02 21.44 -40.18
C LYS A 366 -69.23 22.41 -39.30
N ILE A 367 -68.43 21.89 -38.38
CA ILE A 367 -67.36 22.66 -37.74
C ILE A 367 -66.04 21.99 -38.12
N LEU A 368 -65.42 22.65 -39.11
CA LEU A 368 -64.00 22.75 -39.43
C LEU A 368 -63.10 21.53 -39.17
N PHE A 369 -62.70 20.88 -40.27
CA PHE A 369 -61.28 20.60 -40.51
C PHE A 369 -60.73 21.73 -41.39
N MET A 370 -60.00 22.65 -40.76
CA MET A 370 -58.82 23.35 -41.29
C MET A 370 -57.79 23.37 -40.18
#